data_AF-W1DGG3-F1
#
_entry.id   AF-W1DGG3-F1
#
_cell.length_a   1.000
_cell.length_b   1.000
_cell.length_c   1.000
_cell.angle_alpha   90.00
_cell.angle_beta   90.00
_cell.angle_gamma   90.00
#
_symmetry.space_group_name_H-M   'P 1'
#
loop_
_entity.id
_entity.type
_entity.pdbx_description
1 polymer ?
#
loop_
_entity_poly.entity_id
_entity_poly.type
_entity_poly.pdbx_seq_one_letter_code
_entity_poly.pdbx_strand_id
1 'polypeptide(L)'
;MRRERGERREVMGSAKMQVEEASRSGKIVFEMENVNYQVDGKVLVKDFSAQIQRGDKIALIGPNGCGKTTLLKLMLGQLQADSGRIHVGTKLEVAYFDQHRAELDPDKTVMDNLAEGKQEVMVNGKPRHVLGYLQDFLFHPKRAMTPVRALSGGERNRLLLARLFLKPSNLLILDEPTNDLDVETLELLEELIDGYQGTVMLVSHDRQFVDNTVTECWIFEGGGRIGQYVGGYHDARGQQAQSLAQKQTVVKKTTEVAQPKAETVKRGGNKLSYNLQRELEQLPQKLEALEAELQTLQDQVADPDFFGQPHDRTQQVLAQLAEAEQALEAAFERWEYLEGLKNGA
;
A
#
# COMPACT_ATOMS: atom_id res chain seq x y z
N MET A 1 4.23 -16.65 10.29
CA MET A 1 4.81 -15.55 9.49
C MET A 1 4.80 -14.18 10.19
N ARG A 2 3.65 -13.57 10.52
CA ARG A 2 3.60 -12.22 11.13
C ARG A 2 4.34 -12.10 12.50
N ARG A 3 4.20 -13.10 13.40
CA ARG A 3 4.94 -13.13 14.70
C ARG A 3 6.45 -13.33 14.55
N GLU A 4 6.86 -14.26 13.68
CA GLU A 4 8.29 -14.53 13.42
C GLU A 4 9.03 -13.32 12.82
N ARG A 5 8.32 -12.46 12.07
CA ARG A 5 8.86 -11.19 11.56
C ARG A 5 9.06 -10.17 12.69
N GLY A 6 8.09 -10.04 13.61
CA GLY A 6 8.19 -9.16 14.77
C GLY A 6 9.39 -9.50 15.67
N GLU A 7 9.58 -10.78 15.97
CA GLU A 7 10.68 -11.28 16.81
C GLU A 7 12.08 -11.05 16.21
N ARG A 8 12.22 -11.04 14.87
CA ARG A 8 13.50 -10.76 14.20
C ARG A 8 13.92 -9.28 14.32
N ARG A 9 12.97 -8.35 14.48
CA ARG A 9 13.26 -6.91 14.59
C ARG A 9 13.94 -6.57 15.93
N GLU A 10 13.60 -7.27 17.01
CA GLU A 10 14.25 -7.07 18.33
C GLU A 10 15.73 -7.49 18.31
N VAL A 11 16.11 -8.44 17.45
CA VAL A 11 17.48 -8.98 17.38
C VAL A 11 18.45 -8.05 16.64
N MET A 12 17.97 -7.10 15.83
CA MET A 12 18.84 -6.10 15.16
C MET A 12 19.51 -5.12 16.13
N GLY A 13 19.10 -5.07 17.39
CA GLY A 13 19.69 -4.20 18.42
C GLY A 13 21.00 -4.71 19.05
N SER A 14 21.45 -5.94 18.78
CA SER A 14 22.70 -6.45 19.39
C SER A 14 23.50 -7.37 18.47
N ALA A 15 24.78 -7.03 18.33
CA ALA A 15 25.71 -7.64 17.38
C ALA A 15 26.16 -9.06 17.77
N LYS A 16 26.24 -9.96 16.77
CA LYS A 16 27.41 -10.81 16.43
C LYS A 16 27.01 -11.75 15.28
N MET A 17 27.48 -11.48 14.07
CA MET A 17 27.17 -12.24 12.85
C MET A 17 28.49 -12.66 12.19
N GLN A 18 28.91 -13.92 12.30
CA GLN A 18 30.02 -14.48 11.49
C GLN A 18 29.88 -15.97 11.14
N VAL A 19 28.79 -16.65 11.52
CA VAL A 19 28.63 -18.11 11.26
C VAL A 19 27.34 -18.46 10.49
N GLU A 20 26.41 -17.52 10.28
CA GLU A 20 25.12 -17.76 9.58
C GLU A 20 25.00 -17.09 8.18
N GLU A 21 26.03 -16.42 7.67
CA GLU A 21 25.91 -15.61 6.43
C GLU A 21 25.61 -16.45 5.17
N ALA A 22 26.18 -17.65 5.05
CA ALA A 22 26.04 -18.48 3.86
C ALA A 22 24.62 -19.09 3.70
N SER A 23 23.94 -19.40 4.82
CA SER A 23 22.56 -19.91 4.80
C SER A 23 21.51 -18.79 4.74
N ARG A 24 21.85 -17.59 5.24
CA ARG A 24 21.00 -16.38 5.13
C ARG A 24 20.99 -15.79 3.72
N SER A 25 22.11 -15.79 3.00
CA SER A 25 22.22 -15.20 1.65
C SER A 25 21.22 -15.77 0.64
N GLY A 26 20.91 -17.06 0.70
CA GLY A 26 19.93 -17.70 -0.20
C GLY A 26 18.47 -17.32 0.07
N LYS A 27 18.17 -16.73 1.23
CA LYS A 27 16.83 -16.29 1.63
C LYS A 27 16.61 -14.79 1.44
N ILE A 28 17.68 -14.00 1.34
CA ILE A 28 17.60 -12.55 1.15
C ILE A 28 17.29 -12.24 -0.31
N VAL A 29 16.31 -11.36 -0.51
CA VAL A 29 15.88 -10.84 -1.81
C VAL A 29 16.47 -9.44 -2.00
N PHE A 30 16.32 -8.58 -1.00
CA PHE A 30 16.94 -7.25 -0.98
C PHE A 30 17.46 -6.94 0.42
N GLU A 31 18.59 -6.25 0.47
CA GLU A 31 19.13 -5.69 1.69
C GLU A 31 19.60 -4.27 1.40
N MET A 32 19.13 -3.33 2.20
CA MET A 32 19.38 -1.90 2.07
C MET A 32 19.97 -1.39 3.37
N GLU A 33 21.06 -0.66 3.26
CA GLU A 33 21.78 -0.07 4.40
C GLU A 33 22.02 1.41 4.13
N ASN A 34 21.38 2.26 4.93
CA ASN A 34 21.58 3.71 4.97
C ASN A 34 21.46 4.36 3.58
N VAL A 35 20.49 3.89 2.80
CA VAL A 35 20.27 4.32 1.42
C VAL A 35 19.74 5.74 1.41
N ASN A 36 20.35 6.59 0.61
CA ASN A 36 19.89 7.95 0.35
C ASN A 36 19.76 8.18 -1.15
N TYR A 37 18.71 8.88 -1.54
CA TYR A 37 18.47 9.26 -2.92
C TYR A 37 17.69 10.57 -3.03
N GLN A 38 18.18 11.46 -3.87
CA GLN A 38 17.56 12.75 -4.20
C GLN A 38 17.48 12.95 -5.71
N VAL A 39 16.43 13.65 -6.15
CA VAL A 39 16.23 14.04 -7.56
C VAL A 39 15.88 15.51 -7.58
N ASP A 40 16.60 16.30 -8.39
CA ASP A 40 16.36 17.74 -8.57
C ASP A 40 16.22 18.52 -7.25
N GLY A 41 17.05 18.17 -6.25
CA GLY A 41 17.04 18.77 -4.91
C GLY A 41 15.91 18.30 -3.99
N LYS A 42 15.01 17.43 -4.46
CA LYS A 42 13.97 16.77 -3.64
C LYS A 42 14.51 15.44 -3.11
N VAL A 43 14.57 15.32 -1.78
CA VAL A 43 14.97 14.06 -1.13
C VAL A 43 13.79 13.07 -1.17
N LEU A 44 14.00 11.94 -1.84
CA LEU A 44 12.99 10.88 -2.02
C LEU A 44 13.22 9.70 -1.07
N VAL A 45 14.48 9.42 -0.74
CA VAL A 45 14.86 8.39 0.24
C VAL A 45 15.94 8.97 1.13
N LYS A 46 15.76 8.92 2.45
CA LYS A 46 16.70 9.44 3.44
C LYS A 46 16.97 8.38 4.50
N ASP A 47 18.24 7.99 4.60
CA ASP A 47 18.77 7.07 5.60
C ASP A 47 17.91 5.80 5.78
N PHE A 48 17.55 5.18 4.65
CA PHE A 48 16.66 4.03 4.65
C PHE A 48 17.43 2.72 4.70
N SER A 49 17.09 1.87 5.67
CA SER A 49 17.63 0.51 5.79
C SER A 49 16.48 -0.49 5.91
N ALA A 50 16.52 -1.58 5.14
CA ALA A 50 15.50 -2.64 5.20
C ALA A 50 16.07 -3.97 4.71
N GLN A 51 15.50 -5.07 5.19
CA GLN A 51 15.83 -6.40 4.69
C GLN A 51 14.56 -7.16 4.27
N ILE A 52 14.55 -7.56 3.01
CA ILE A 52 13.48 -8.34 2.38
C ILE A 52 14.00 -9.76 2.15
N GLN A 53 13.20 -10.72 2.55
CA GLN A 53 13.42 -12.14 2.42
C GLN A 53 12.37 -12.77 1.50
N ARG A 54 12.66 -13.99 1.06
CA ARG A 54 11.76 -14.77 0.20
C ARG A 54 10.44 -15.04 0.93
N GLY A 55 9.33 -14.77 0.25
CA GLY A 55 7.98 -14.97 0.77
C GLY A 55 7.39 -13.77 1.51
N ASP A 56 8.16 -12.68 1.70
CA ASP A 56 7.58 -11.45 2.25
C ASP A 56 6.61 -10.82 1.26
N LYS A 57 5.54 -10.24 1.80
CA LYS A 57 4.55 -9.44 1.06
C LYS A 57 4.58 -8.04 1.65
N ILE A 58 5.04 -7.07 0.88
CA ILE A 58 5.34 -5.72 1.35
C ILE A 58 4.52 -4.70 0.56
N ALA A 59 3.75 -3.85 1.24
CA ALA A 59 3.08 -2.72 0.64
C ALA A 59 3.92 -1.45 0.72
N LEU A 60 3.96 -0.66 -0.36
CA LEU A 60 4.53 0.68 -0.42
C LEU A 60 3.37 1.66 -0.51
N ILE A 61 3.24 2.52 0.50
CA ILE A 61 2.06 3.35 0.71
C ILE A 61 2.49 4.80 0.85
N GLY A 62 1.78 5.71 0.20
CA GLY A 62 2.02 7.14 0.28
C GLY A 62 1.62 7.87 -0.98
N PRO A 63 1.55 9.22 -0.96
CA PRO A 63 0.99 10.02 -2.03
C PRO A 63 1.77 9.87 -3.36
N ASN A 64 1.12 10.18 -4.48
CA ASN A 64 1.78 10.15 -5.79
C ASN A 64 2.97 11.13 -5.82
N GLY A 65 4.08 10.69 -6.41
CA GLY A 65 5.32 11.47 -6.46
C GLY A 65 6.11 11.53 -5.14
N CYS A 66 5.80 10.68 -4.15
CA CYS A 66 6.59 10.54 -2.93
C CYS A 66 7.87 9.69 -3.11
N GLY A 67 7.95 8.91 -4.20
CA GLY A 67 9.13 8.10 -4.53
C GLY A 67 8.94 6.58 -4.49
N LYS A 68 7.71 6.04 -4.43
CA LYS A 68 7.43 4.58 -4.41
C LYS A 68 8.08 3.84 -5.57
N THR A 69 7.75 4.22 -6.80
CA THR A 69 8.35 3.65 -8.03
C THR A 69 9.85 3.93 -8.11
N THR A 70 10.32 5.06 -7.56
CA THR A 70 11.75 5.37 -7.48
C THR A 70 12.50 4.39 -6.56
N LEU A 71 11.92 4.06 -5.40
CA LEU A 71 12.49 3.06 -4.49
C LEU A 71 12.54 1.68 -5.16
N LEU A 72 11.49 1.28 -5.87
CA LEU A 72 11.49 0.05 -6.66
C LEU A 72 12.63 0.03 -7.69
N LYS A 73 12.82 1.13 -8.43
CA LYS A 73 13.91 1.24 -9.42
C LYS A 73 15.30 1.17 -8.78
N LEU A 74 15.49 1.79 -7.60
CA LEU A 74 16.73 1.67 -6.83
C LEU A 74 17.00 0.22 -6.41
N MET A 75 15.98 -0.46 -5.88
CA MET A 75 16.09 -1.86 -5.45
C MET A 75 16.41 -2.80 -6.62
N LEU A 76 15.82 -2.56 -7.79
CA LEU A 76 16.08 -3.33 -9.00
C LEU A 76 17.43 -2.99 -9.67
N GLY A 77 18.20 -2.05 -9.12
CA GLY A 77 19.48 -1.61 -9.67
C GLY A 77 19.34 -0.80 -10.97
N GLN A 78 18.14 -0.31 -11.29
CA GLN A 78 17.89 0.55 -12.45
C GLN A 78 18.28 2.01 -12.18
N LEU A 79 18.38 2.38 -10.90
CA LEU A 79 18.90 3.65 -10.43
C LEU A 79 20.03 3.39 -9.42
N GLN A 80 20.99 4.31 -9.37
CA GLN A 80 22.07 4.28 -8.39
C GLN A 80 21.72 5.20 -7.22
N ALA A 81 21.87 4.70 -5.99
CA ALA A 81 21.72 5.51 -4.79
C ALA A 81 22.87 6.53 -4.68
N ASP A 82 22.60 7.69 -4.09
CA ASP A 82 23.63 8.72 -3.86
C ASP A 82 24.60 8.29 -2.74
N SER A 83 24.07 7.58 -1.74
CA SER A 83 24.86 6.96 -0.68
C SER A 83 24.16 5.74 -0.09
N GLY A 84 24.89 4.97 0.71
CA GLY A 84 24.42 3.71 1.28
C GLY A 84 24.69 2.51 0.36
N ARG A 85 24.14 1.36 0.71
CA ARG A 85 24.33 0.11 -0.03
C ARG A 85 22.99 -0.56 -0.28
N ILE A 86 22.82 -1.04 -1.52
CA ILE A 86 21.72 -1.92 -1.91
C ILE A 86 22.35 -3.22 -2.38
N HIS A 87 22.02 -4.31 -1.71
CA HIS A 87 22.38 -5.66 -2.10
C HIS A 87 21.14 -6.37 -2.64
N VAL A 88 21.30 -6.94 -3.83
CA VAL A 88 20.26 -7.67 -4.56
C VAL A 88 20.60 -9.16 -4.49
N GLY A 89 19.63 -9.96 -4.07
CA GLY A 89 19.79 -11.41 -3.95
C GLY A 89 20.08 -12.09 -5.30
N THR A 90 20.66 -13.29 -5.24
CA THR A 90 21.00 -14.05 -6.46
C THR A 90 19.76 -14.71 -7.10
N LYS A 91 19.80 -14.86 -8.43
CA LYS A 91 18.76 -15.54 -9.25
C LYS A 91 17.36 -14.95 -9.06
N LEU A 92 17.23 -13.62 -9.01
CA LEU A 92 15.92 -12.98 -9.01
C LEU A 92 15.30 -13.03 -10.41
N GLU A 93 14.08 -13.55 -10.48
CA GLU A 93 13.22 -13.55 -11.64
C GLU A 93 12.05 -12.62 -11.33
N VAL A 94 12.10 -11.42 -11.90
CA VAL A 94 11.18 -10.33 -11.57
C VAL A 94 10.02 -10.31 -12.56
N ALA A 95 8.81 -10.50 -12.05
CA ALA A 95 7.58 -10.20 -12.77
C ALA A 95 7.10 -8.81 -12.34
N TYR A 96 7.11 -7.86 -13.28
CA TYR A 96 6.62 -6.50 -13.05
C TYR A 96 5.27 -6.33 -13.73
N PHE A 97 4.26 -5.97 -12.96
CA PHE A 97 2.96 -5.55 -13.45
C PHE A 97 2.91 -4.02 -13.52
N ASP A 98 2.96 -3.52 -14.75
CA ASP A 98 2.76 -2.12 -15.10
C ASP A 98 1.69 -2.10 -16.19
N GLN A 99 0.59 -1.38 -15.95
CA GLN A 99 -0.50 -1.25 -16.91
C GLN A 99 -0.03 -0.74 -18.29
N HIS A 100 1.11 -0.01 -18.34
CA HIS A 100 1.65 0.57 -19.57
C HIS A 100 2.56 -0.37 -20.38
N ARG A 101 2.93 -1.55 -19.84
CA ARG A 101 3.96 -2.41 -20.46
C ARG A 101 3.47 -3.73 -21.02
N ALA A 102 2.27 -4.17 -20.63
CA ALA A 102 1.76 -5.46 -21.04
C ALA A 102 0.80 -5.31 -22.23
N GLU A 103 1.36 -5.28 -23.44
CA GLU A 103 0.56 -5.21 -24.66
C GLU A 103 -0.06 -6.58 -24.98
N LEU A 104 -1.38 -6.62 -25.06
CA LEU A 104 -2.14 -7.73 -25.64
C LEU A 104 -2.35 -7.45 -27.12
N ASP A 105 -2.25 -8.48 -27.94
CA ASP A 105 -2.57 -8.40 -29.35
C ASP A 105 -4.11 -8.38 -29.50
N PRO A 106 -4.71 -7.26 -29.95
CA PRO A 106 -6.16 -7.07 -29.97
C PRO A 106 -6.87 -7.99 -30.97
N ASP A 107 -6.14 -8.47 -31.99
CA ASP A 107 -6.69 -9.29 -33.06
C ASP A 107 -6.57 -10.79 -32.77
N LYS A 108 -5.68 -11.18 -31.85
CA LYS A 108 -5.60 -12.55 -31.34
C LYS A 108 -6.69 -12.86 -30.33
N THR A 109 -7.01 -14.15 -30.19
CA THR A 109 -7.94 -14.62 -29.17
C THR A 109 -7.32 -14.49 -27.77
N VAL A 110 -8.16 -14.52 -26.73
CA VAL A 110 -7.71 -14.59 -25.33
C VAL A 110 -6.74 -15.76 -25.14
N MET A 111 -7.10 -16.95 -25.63
CA MET A 111 -6.28 -18.15 -25.56
C MET A 111 -4.92 -17.99 -26.25
N ASP A 112 -4.91 -17.42 -27.47
CA ASP A 112 -3.68 -17.22 -28.23
C ASP A 112 -2.75 -16.18 -27.61
N ASN A 113 -3.29 -15.20 -26.90
CA ASN A 113 -2.50 -14.21 -26.16
C ASN A 113 -1.73 -14.83 -24.96
N LEU A 114 -2.15 -15.99 -24.43
CA LEU A 114 -1.42 -16.73 -23.40
C LEU A 114 -0.49 -17.79 -23.99
N ALA A 115 -1.03 -18.61 -24.89
CA ALA A 115 -0.42 -19.87 -25.29
C ALA A 115 0.28 -19.81 -26.64
N GLU A 116 0.16 -18.67 -27.34
CA GLU A 116 0.78 -18.44 -28.65
C GLU A 116 0.49 -19.58 -29.65
N GLY A 117 -0.76 -20.04 -29.68
CA GLY A 117 -1.23 -21.13 -30.54
C GLY A 117 -1.09 -22.54 -29.95
N LYS A 118 -0.59 -22.69 -28.72
CA LYS A 118 -0.54 -23.98 -28.00
C LYS A 118 -1.85 -24.24 -27.23
N GLN A 119 -2.12 -25.51 -26.93
CA GLN A 119 -3.25 -25.91 -26.08
C GLN A 119 -2.88 -26.03 -24.59
N GLU A 120 -1.59 -25.92 -24.27
CA GLU A 120 -1.05 -26.04 -22.93
C GLU A 120 -0.13 -24.87 -22.59
N VAL A 121 -0.16 -24.48 -21.32
CA VAL A 121 0.72 -23.49 -20.71
C VAL A 121 1.46 -24.12 -19.53
N MET A 122 2.65 -23.60 -19.22
CA MET A 122 3.44 -24.05 -18.09
C MET A 122 3.08 -23.22 -16.86
N VAL A 123 2.48 -23.84 -15.86
CA VAL A 123 2.15 -23.21 -14.57
C VAL A 123 3.02 -23.85 -13.51
N ASN A 124 3.91 -23.06 -12.88
CA ASN A 124 4.84 -23.55 -11.86
C ASN A 124 5.65 -24.80 -12.30
N GLY A 125 6.07 -24.81 -13.57
CA GLY A 125 6.83 -25.91 -14.16
C GLY A 125 6.01 -27.16 -14.53
N LYS A 126 4.69 -27.14 -14.40
CA LYS A 126 3.80 -28.24 -14.81
C LYS A 126 2.95 -27.83 -16.03
N PRO A 127 2.78 -28.70 -17.04
CA PRO A 127 1.88 -28.43 -18.14
C PRO A 127 0.43 -28.45 -17.65
N ARG A 128 -0.35 -27.46 -18.08
CA ARG A 128 -1.78 -27.36 -17.80
C ARG A 128 -2.51 -26.89 -19.05
N HIS A 129 -3.70 -27.44 -19.30
CA HIS A 129 -4.53 -27.04 -20.43
C HIS A 129 -4.98 -25.58 -20.31
N VAL A 130 -4.88 -24.81 -21.39
CA VAL A 130 -5.08 -23.35 -21.38
C VAL A 130 -6.49 -22.97 -20.96
N LEU A 131 -7.53 -23.68 -21.44
CA LEU A 131 -8.91 -23.39 -21.03
C LEU A 131 -9.12 -23.62 -19.53
N GLY A 132 -8.49 -24.63 -18.95
CA GLY A 132 -8.60 -24.92 -17.52
C GLY A 132 -7.81 -23.94 -16.67
N TYR A 133 -6.79 -23.29 -17.22
CA TYR A 133 -6.08 -22.19 -16.58
C TYR A 133 -6.88 -20.88 -16.69
N LEU A 134 -7.41 -20.55 -17.86
CA LEU A 134 -8.25 -19.37 -18.08
C LEU A 134 -9.53 -19.38 -17.23
N GLN A 135 -10.07 -20.56 -16.90
CA GLN A 135 -11.18 -20.70 -15.95
C GLN A 135 -10.83 -20.21 -14.55
N ASP A 136 -9.59 -20.41 -14.07
CA ASP A 136 -9.15 -19.86 -12.78
C ASP A 136 -9.16 -18.33 -12.79
N PHE A 137 -8.99 -17.73 -13.97
CA PHE A 137 -9.09 -16.28 -14.20
C PHE A 137 -10.51 -15.85 -14.62
N LEU A 138 -11.51 -16.67 -14.29
CA LEU A 138 -12.93 -16.39 -14.52
C LEU A 138 -13.33 -16.21 -15.99
N PHE A 139 -12.56 -16.76 -16.94
CA PHE A 139 -12.95 -16.78 -18.35
C PHE A 139 -13.82 -17.99 -18.67
N HIS A 140 -15.04 -17.73 -19.14
CA HIS A 140 -15.87 -18.76 -19.73
C HIS A 140 -15.22 -19.32 -21.02
N PRO A 141 -15.30 -20.64 -21.32
CA PRO A 141 -14.66 -21.24 -22.50
C PRO A 141 -14.99 -20.56 -23.84
N LYS A 142 -16.22 -20.06 -23.99
CA LYS A 142 -16.63 -19.29 -25.18
C LYS A 142 -15.89 -17.94 -25.28
N ARG A 143 -15.65 -17.26 -24.16
CA ARG A 143 -14.89 -15.99 -24.12
C ARG A 143 -13.41 -16.22 -24.42
N ALA A 144 -12.84 -17.34 -24.00
CA ALA A 144 -11.44 -17.70 -24.27
C ALA A 144 -11.10 -17.77 -25.77
N MET A 145 -12.08 -18.04 -26.64
CA MET A 145 -11.91 -18.10 -28.10
C MET A 145 -12.23 -16.77 -28.80
N THR A 146 -12.59 -15.72 -28.05
CA THR A 146 -12.97 -14.42 -28.61
C THR A 146 -11.73 -13.51 -28.76
N PRO A 147 -11.65 -12.64 -29.78
CA PRO A 147 -10.59 -11.65 -29.89
C PRO A 147 -10.52 -10.68 -28.70
N VAL A 148 -9.31 -10.29 -28.30
CA VAL A 148 -9.09 -9.40 -27.15
C VAL A 148 -9.75 -8.02 -27.31
N ARG A 149 -9.87 -7.52 -28.54
CA ARG A 149 -10.58 -6.26 -28.81
C ARG A 149 -12.03 -6.24 -28.30
N ALA A 150 -12.67 -7.40 -28.18
CA ALA A 150 -14.05 -7.54 -27.71
C ALA A 150 -14.17 -7.77 -26.19
N LEU A 151 -13.07 -7.72 -25.44
CA LEU A 151 -13.05 -7.79 -23.98
C LEU A 151 -13.32 -6.42 -23.35
N SER A 152 -13.99 -6.43 -22.20
CA SER A 152 -14.11 -5.26 -21.30
C SER A 152 -12.75 -4.90 -20.69
N GLY A 153 -12.64 -3.73 -20.05
CA GLY A 153 -11.43 -3.33 -19.32
C GLY A 153 -11.02 -4.34 -18.24
N GLY A 154 -11.97 -4.76 -17.40
CA GLY A 154 -11.72 -5.75 -16.34
C GLY A 154 -11.34 -7.14 -16.88
N GLU A 155 -11.99 -7.60 -17.96
CA GLU A 155 -11.58 -8.85 -18.62
C GLU A 155 -10.17 -8.74 -19.24
N ARG A 156 -9.82 -7.60 -19.84
CA ARG A 156 -8.45 -7.38 -20.33
C ARG A 156 -7.46 -7.42 -19.17
N ASN A 157 -7.79 -6.86 -18.02
CA ASN A 157 -6.87 -6.88 -16.89
C ASN A 157 -6.70 -8.28 -16.28
N ARG A 158 -7.78 -9.07 -16.18
CA ARG A 158 -7.69 -10.51 -15.85
C ARG A 158 -6.77 -11.26 -16.79
N LEU A 159 -6.86 -10.96 -18.08
CA LEU A 159 -6.00 -11.55 -19.10
C LEU A 159 -4.51 -11.19 -18.89
N LEU A 160 -4.24 -9.94 -18.52
CA LEU A 160 -2.89 -9.48 -18.20
C LEU A 160 -2.34 -10.17 -16.96
N LEU A 161 -3.14 -10.31 -15.91
CA LEU A 161 -2.76 -11.06 -14.70
C LEU A 161 -2.47 -12.53 -15.06
N ALA A 162 -3.35 -13.17 -15.83
CA ALA A 162 -3.13 -14.55 -16.29
C ALA A 162 -1.79 -14.70 -17.02
N ARG A 163 -1.47 -13.78 -17.94
CA ARG A 163 -0.20 -13.80 -18.66
C ARG A 163 1.01 -13.54 -17.73
N LEU A 164 0.85 -12.69 -16.72
CA LEU A 164 1.90 -12.38 -15.75
C LEU A 164 2.28 -13.61 -14.93
N PHE A 165 1.28 -14.31 -14.38
CA PHE A 165 1.47 -15.48 -13.50
C PHE A 165 1.93 -16.75 -14.26
N LEU A 166 1.90 -16.75 -15.59
CA LEU A 166 2.53 -17.81 -16.39
C LEU A 166 4.06 -17.69 -16.46
N LYS A 167 4.61 -16.48 -16.27
CA LYS A 167 6.05 -16.30 -16.28
C LYS A 167 6.63 -16.83 -14.97
N PRO A 168 7.67 -17.67 -15.00
CA PRO A 168 8.37 -18.04 -13.78
C PRO A 168 8.94 -16.77 -13.14
N SER A 169 8.56 -16.54 -11.89
CA SER A 169 9.05 -15.42 -11.09
C SER A 169 9.16 -15.82 -9.63
N ASN A 170 10.09 -15.17 -8.95
CA ASN A 170 10.25 -15.26 -7.50
C ASN A 170 10.16 -13.90 -6.79
N LEU A 171 10.05 -12.82 -7.57
CA LEU A 171 9.67 -11.49 -7.12
C LEU A 171 8.56 -10.96 -8.02
N LEU A 172 7.41 -10.65 -7.41
CA LEU A 172 6.28 -10.02 -8.07
C LEU A 172 6.21 -8.56 -7.62
N ILE A 173 6.19 -7.63 -8.58
CA ILE A 173 6.01 -6.21 -8.32
C ILE A 173 4.70 -5.78 -8.97
N LEU A 174 3.79 -5.25 -8.16
CA LEU A 174 2.49 -4.77 -8.61
C LEU A 174 2.41 -3.27 -8.37
N ASP A 175 2.52 -2.47 -9.43
CA ASP A 175 2.48 -1.01 -9.32
C ASP A 175 1.07 -0.49 -9.61
N GLU A 176 0.36 -0.04 -8.57
CA GLU A 176 -1.02 0.45 -8.61
C GLU A 176 -2.00 -0.52 -9.30
N PRO A 177 -2.07 -1.80 -8.88
CA PRO A 177 -2.85 -2.80 -9.60
C PRO A 177 -4.36 -2.60 -9.46
N THR A 178 -4.83 -1.85 -8.45
CA THR A 178 -6.25 -1.75 -8.06
C THR A 178 -7.06 -0.72 -8.84
N ASN A 179 -6.42 0.22 -9.55
CA ASN A 179 -7.11 1.40 -10.11
C ASN A 179 -8.13 1.09 -11.22
N ASP A 180 -7.91 0.02 -11.97
CA ASP A 180 -8.74 -0.35 -13.13
C ASP A 180 -9.34 -1.75 -12.99
N LEU A 181 -9.47 -2.22 -11.75
CA LEU A 181 -10.02 -3.54 -11.44
C LEU A 181 -11.47 -3.46 -11.01
N ASP A 182 -12.28 -4.36 -11.58
CA ASP A 182 -13.59 -4.67 -11.03
C ASP A 182 -13.42 -5.48 -9.73
N VAL A 183 -14.48 -5.52 -8.91
CA VAL A 183 -14.47 -6.18 -7.60
C VAL A 183 -14.09 -7.66 -7.73
N GLU A 184 -14.61 -8.36 -8.75
CA GLU A 184 -14.30 -9.78 -9.00
C GLU A 184 -12.80 -9.99 -9.27
N THR A 185 -12.16 -9.09 -10.02
CA THR A 185 -10.74 -9.22 -10.32
C THR A 185 -9.86 -8.80 -9.15
N LEU A 186 -10.31 -7.86 -8.30
CA LEU A 186 -9.65 -7.55 -7.03
C LEU A 186 -9.60 -8.78 -6.13
N GLU A 187 -10.73 -9.44 -5.92
CA GLU A 187 -10.82 -10.68 -5.12
C GLU A 187 -9.91 -11.78 -5.68
N LEU A 188 -9.93 -11.99 -7.01
CA LEU A 188 -9.02 -12.92 -7.68
C LEU A 188 -7.55 -12.55 -7.44
N LEU A 189 -7.20 -11.27 -7.51
CA LEU A 189 -5.82 -10.81 -7.29
C LEU A 189 -5.39 -11.07 -5.84
N GLU A 190 -6.26 -10.86 -4.85
CA GLU A 190 -6.01 -11.20 -3.45
C GLU A 190 -5.69 -12.70 -3.30
N GLU A 191 -6.51 -13.59 -3.88
CA GLU A 191 -6.29 -15.04 -3.86
C GLU A 191 -4.95 -15.45 -4.51
N LEU A 192 -4.64 -14.84 -5.67
CA LEU A 192 -3.40 -15.12 -6.40
C LEU A 192 -2.17 -14.69 -5.60
N ILE A 193 -2.23 -13.52 -4.94
CA ILE A 193 -1.15 -13.04 -4.08
C ILE A 193 -1.07 -13.89 -2.81
N ASP A 194 -2.20 -14.36 -2.26
CA ASP A 194 -2.18 -15.22 -1.08
C ASP A 194 -1.42 -16.52 -1.35
N GLY A 195 -1.74 -17.18 -2.47
CA GLY A 195 -1.11 -18.43 -2.91
C GLY A 195 0.32 -18.30 -3.46
N TYR A 196 0.78 -17.09 -3.78
CA TYR A 196 2.10 -16.87 -4.36
C TYR A 196 3.22 -17.12 -3.35
N GLN A 197 4.15 -18.03 -3.69
CA GLN A 197 5.24 -18.48 -2.81
C GLN A 197 6.49 -17.59 -2.88
N GLY A 198 6.56 -16.67 -3.85
CA GLY A 198 7.65 -15.71 -3.98
C GLY A 198 7.45 -14.48 -3.11
N THR A 199 8.33 -13.50 -3.27
CA THR A 199 8.21 -12.20 -2.62
C THR A 199 7.30 -11.30 -3.44
N VAL A 200 6.43 -10.54 -2.76
CA VAL A 200 5.53 -9.58 -3.40
C VAL A 200 5.83 -8.18 -2.90
N MET A 201 5.98 -7.26 -3.84
CA MET A 201 6.05 -5.82 -3.58
C MET A 201 4.83 -5.17 -4.23
N LEU A 202 3.97 -4.63 -3.40
CA LEU A 202 2.73 -4.01 -3.81
C LEU A 202 2.84 -2.50 -3.64
N VAL A 203 2.49 -1.74 -4.67
CA VAL A 203 2.28 -0.31 -4.57
C VAL A 203 0.78 -0.10 -4.71
N SER A 204 0.12 0.37 -3.67
CA SER A 204 -1.32 0.62 -3.71
C SER A 204 -1.71 1.70 -2.70
N HIS A 205 -2.78 2.42 -3.04
CA HIS A 205 -3.49 3.30 -2.11
C HIS A 205 -4.76 2.65 -1.53
N ASP A 206 -5.15 1.47 -2.04
CA ASP A 206 -6.28 0.71 -1.52
C ASP A 206 -5.91 0.04 -0.19
N ARG A 207 -6.51 0.54 0.88
CA ARG A 207 -6.24 0.13 2.26
C ARG A 207 -6.75 -1.27 2.56
N GLN A 208 -7.93 -1.62 2.04
CA GLN A 208 -8.57 -2.90 2.30
C GLN A 208 -7.79 -4.03 1.61
N PHE A 209 -7.41 -3.80 0.36
CA PHE A 209 -6.57 -4.73 -0.40
C PHE A 209 -5.22 -4.96 0.27
N VAL A 210 -4.59 -3.89 0.78
CA VAL A 210 -3.32 -3.99 1.52
C VAL A 210 -3.48 -4.81 2.80
N ASP A 211 -4.50 -4.54 3.62
CA ASP A 211 -4.73 -5.23 4.90
C ASP A 211 -4.87 -6.76 4.74
N ASN A 212 -5.57 -7.19 3.69
CA ASN A 212 -5.81 -8.59 3.39
C ASN A 212 -4.54 -9.29 2.88
N THR A 213 -3.71 -8.57 2.15
CA THR A 213 -2.69 -9.19 1.28
C THR A 213 -1.28 -9.16 1.86
N VAL A 214 -0.93 -8.12 2.64
CA VAL A 214 0.48 -7.88 3.01
C VAL A 214 0.84 -8.33 4.43
N THR A 215 2.15 -8.45 4.63
CA THR A 215 2.79 -8.79 5.91
C THR A 215 3.49 -7.60 6.55
N GLU A 216 3.88 -6.61 5.75
CA GLU A 216 4.60 -5.40 6.17
C GLU A 216 4.19 -4.21 5.28
N CYS A 217 4.12 -3.02 5.88
CA CYS A 217 3.82 -1.77 5.19
C CYS A 217 4.99 -0.78 5.32
N TRP A 218 5.39 -0.22 4.19
CA TRP A 218 6.36 0.86 4.08
C TRP A 218 5.62 2.14 3.74
N ILE A 219 5.48 3.03 4.72
CA ILE A 219 4.75 4.27 4.58
C ILE A 219 5.73 5.41 4.31
N PHE A 220 5.53 6.11 3.20
CA PHE A 220 6.29 7.29 2.83
C PHE A 220 5.71 8.50 3.56
N GLU A 221 6.37 8.94 4.62
CA GLU A 221 5.93 10.03 5.51
C GLU A 221 6.29 11.43 4.98
N GLY A 222 6.99 11.50 3.84
CA GLY A 222 7.48 12.74 3.24
C GLY A 222 8.88 13.15 3.71
N GLY A 223 9.51 14.05 2.95
CA GLY A 223 10.89 14.49 3.19
C GLY A 223 11.93 13.35 3.13
N GLY A 224 11.64 12.33 2.33
CA GLY A 224 12.47 11.12 2.17
C GLY A 224 12.36 10.10 3.29
N ARG A 225 11.51 10.32 4.30
CA ARG A 225 11.33 9.36 5.40
C ARG A 225 10.37 8.24 5.01
N ILE A 226 10.81 7.01 5.25
CA ILE A 226 10.03 5.80 5.01
C ILE A 226 9.92 5.04 6.33
N GLY A 227 8.71 4.98 6.88
CA GLY A 227 8.39 4.22 8.08
C GLY A 227 8.09 2.76 7.75
N GLN A 228 8.59 1.83 8.57
CA GLN A 228 8.37 0.39 8.40
C GLN A 228 7.51 -0.16 9.54
N TYR A 229 6.39 -0.76 9.17
CA TYR A 229 5.38 -1.24 10.10
C TYR A 229 5.00 -2.68 9.79
N VAL A 230 4.90 -3.49 10.84
CA VAL A 230 4.48 -4.89 10.70
C VAL A 230 2.96 -4.95 10.72
N GLY A 231 2.38 -5.69 9.79
CA GLY A 231 0.93 -5.82 9.64
C GLY A 231 0.38 -5.05 8.43
N GLY A 232 -0.95 -4.96 8.38
CA GLY A 232 -1.66 -4.21 7.34
C GLY A 232 -1.55 -2.69 7.52
N TYR A 233 -2.24 -1.93 6.67
CA TYR A 233 -2.39 -0.49 6.77
C TYR A 233 -2.95 -0.03 8.13
N HIS A 234 -3.98 -0.71 8.66
CA HIS A 234 -4.55 -0.34 9.97
C HIS A 234 -3.57 -0.51 11.12
N ASP A 235 -2.83 -1.63 11.14
CA ASP A 235 -1.78 -1.88 12.14
C ASP A 235 -0.66 -0.83 12.03
N ALA A 236 -0.31 -0.45 10.80
CA ALA A 236 0.73 0.53 10.51
C ALA A 236 0.36 1.95 10.95
N ARG A 237 -0.88 2.39 10.73
CA ARG A 237 -1.34 3.73 11.17
C ARG A 237 -1.35 3.84 12.69
N GLY A 238 -1.76 2.78 13.40
CA GLY A 238 -1.72 2.72 14.87
C GLY A 238 -0.28 2.85 15.42
N GLN A 239 0.67 2.13 14.82
CA GLN A 239 2.09 2.22 15.17
C GLN A 239 2.70 3.58 14.80
N GLN A 240 2.29 4.17 13.68
CA GLN A 240 2.73 5.51 13.26
C GLN A 240 2.27 6.58 14.24
N ALA A 241 1.00 6.57 14.65
CA ALA A 241 0.46 7.51 15.64
C ALA A 241 1.20 7.40 16.98
N GLN A 242 1.50 6.18 17.44
CA GLN A 242 2.29 5.96 18.65
C GLN A 242 3.75 6.45 18.50
N SER A 243 4.40 6.23 17.36
CA SER A 243 5.77 6.69 17.11
C SER A 243 5.87 8.22 17.05
N LEU A 244 4.88 8.88 16.44
CA LEU A 244 4.79 10.35 16.39
C LEU A 244 4.55 10.94 17.79
N ALA A 245 3.68 10.33 18.59
CA ALA A 245 3.45 10.72 19.98
C ALA A 245 4.70 10.54 20.87
N GLN A 246 5.45 9.45 20.68
CA GLN A 246 6.71 9.21 21.39
C GLN A 246 7.81 10.19 20.96
N LYS A 247 7.94 10.51 19.66
CA LYS A 247 8.92 11.52 19.20
C LYS A 247 8.61 12.91 19.74
N GLN A 248 7.33 13.30 19.85
CA GLN A 248 6.94 14.57 20.46
C GLN A 248 7.23 14.64 21.97
N THR A 249 7.10 13.53 22.70
CA THR A 249 7.44 13.48 24.14
C THR A 249 8.95 13.52 24.39
N VAL A 250 9.77 12.95 23.50
CA VAL A 250 11.25 13.03 23.61
C VAL A 250 11.76 14.44 23.31
N VAL A 251 11.24 15.10 22.26
CA VAL A 251 11.64 16.48 21.92
C VAL A 251 11.29 17.45 23.06
N LYS A 252 10.13 17.31 23.70
CA LYS A 252 9.77 18.09 24.91
C LYS A 252 10.71 17.85 26.10
N LYS A 253 11.32 16.67 26.21
CA LYS A 253 12.23 16.31 27.32
C LYS A 253 13.64 16.89 27.18
N THR A 254 14.07 17.24 25.97
CA THR A 254 15.42 17.79 25.73
C THR A 254 15.55 19.29 25.94
N THR A 255 14.45 20.05 25.93
CA THR A 255 14.47 21.51 26.14
C THR A 255 14.36 21.96 27.60
N GLU A 256 14.08 21.06 28.54
CA GLU A 256 13.99 21.40 29.96
C GLU A 256 15.07 20.69 30.79
N VAL A 257 16.26 21.30 30.85
CA VAL A 257 17.18 21.09 31.98
C VAL A 257 17.58 22.46 32.53
N ALA A 258 16.92 22.89 33.60
CA ALA A 258 17.53 23.44 34.82
C ALA A 258 16.46 24.03 35.77
N GLN A 259 16.05 23.27 36.80
CA GLN A 259 16.31 23.58 38.22
C GLN A 259 15.50 22.67 39.18
N PRO A 260 15.96 22.47 40.44
CA PRO A 260 15.57 21.33 41.27
C PRO A 260 14.71 21.72 42.50
N LYS A 261 13.60 20.99 42.71
CA LYS A 261 13.30 20.18 43.92
C LYS A 261 11.82 19.85 44.04
N ALA A 262 11.59 18.56 44.27
CA ALA A 262 10.56 17.92 45.10
C ALA A 262 9.12 18.45 45.02
N GLU A 263 8.22 17.62 44.49
CA GLU A 263 7.26 16.90 45.33
C GLU A 263 6.62 15.73 44.56
N THR A 264 6.51 14.60 45.25
CA THR A 264 5.81 13.40 44.79
C THR A 264 4.31 13.68 44.71
N VAL A 265 3.71 13.49 43.53
CA VAL A 265 2.26 13.26 43.42
C VAL A 265 1.96 12.02 42.58
N LYS A 266 1.09 11.21 43.15
CA LYS A 266 0.66 9.87 42.75
C LYS A 266 0.03 9.84 41.36
N ARG A 267 0.17 8.68 40.72
CA ARG A 267 -0.62 8.23 39.55
C ARG A 267 -2.11 8.49 39.80
N GLY A 268 -2.76 9.18 38.87
CA GLY A 268 -4.22 9.33 38.78
C GLY A 268 -4.65 9.04 37.34
N GLY A 269 -5.57 8.08 37.18
CA GLY A 269 -6.05 7.60 35.88
C GLY A 269 -6.72 8.70 35.05
N ASN A 270 -6.48 8.63 33.75
CA ASN A 270 -7.04 9.54 32.75
C ASN A 270 -8.57 9.39 32.69
N LYS A 271 -9.32 10.35 33.22
CA LYS A 271 -10.68 10.62 32.76
C LYS A 271 -10.62 11.85 31.84
N LEU A 272 -11.28 11.80 30.67
CA LEU A 272 -11.41 12.97 29.78
C LEU A 272 -11.89 14.19 30.58
N SER A 273 -11.30 15.36 30.30
CA SER A 273 -11.80 16.61 30.87
C SER A 273 -13.22 16.90 30.39
N TYR A 274 -14.03 17.59 31.22
CA TYR A 274 -15.43 17.93 30.93
C TYR A 274 -15.63 18.60 29.55
N ASN A 275 -14.67 19.42 29.12
CA ASN A 275 -14.72 20.09 27.82
C ASN A 275 -14.55 19.12 26.64
N LEU A 276 -13.71 18.10 26.77
CA LEU A 276 -13.48 17.09 25.74
C LEU A 276 -14.61 16.07 25.66
N GLN A 277 -15.26 15.75 26.79
CA GLN A 277 -16.45 14.90 26.80
C GLN A 277 -17.61 15.55 26.05
N ARG A 278 -17.86 16.85 26.31
CA ARG A 278 -18.90 17.61 25.63
C ARG A 278 -18.62 17.75 24.13
N GLU A 279 -17.35 17.90 23.74
CA GLU A 279 -16.95 17.92 22.32
C GLU A 279 -17.24 16.57 21.65
N LEU A 280 -16.88 15.45 22.30
CA LEU A 280 -17.18 14.10 21.80
C LEU A 280 -18.68 13.85 21.63
N GLU A 281 -19.51 14.35 22.54
CA GLU A 281 -20.97 14.21 22.47
C GLU A 281 -21.59 15.01 21.30
N GLN A 282 -20.95 16.09 20.86
CA GLN A 282 -21.45 16.95 19.78
C GLN A 282 -20.97 16.52 18.38
N LEU A 283 -19.85 15.80 18.30
CA LEU A 283 -19.27 15.37 17.02
C LEU A 283 -20.16 14.44 16.18
N PRO A 284 -20.90 13.46 16.74
CA PRO A 284 -21.83 12.64 15.97
C PRO A 284 -22.90 13.45 15.23
N GLN A 285 -23.49 14.46 15.89
CA GLN A 285 -24.48 15.34 15.25
C GLN A 285 -23.85 16.21 14.16
N LYS A 286 -22.59 16.62 14.35
CA LYS A 286 -21.83 17.38 13.35
C LYS A 286 -21.49 16.52 12.13
N LEU A 287 -21.13 15.26 12.34
CA LEU A 287 -20.86 14.30 11.27
C LEU A 287 -22.11 14.03 10.44
N GLU A 288 -23.25 13.74 11.11
CA GLU A 288 -24.54 13.52 10.44
C GLU A 288 -24.96 14.75 9.59
N ALA A 289 -24.74 15.96 10.10
CA ALA A 289 -25.02 17.19 9.34
C ALA A 289 -24.12 17.36 8.11
N LEU A 290 -22.82 17.05 8.23
CA LEU A 290 -21.85 17.14 7.14
C LEU A 290 -22.08 16.05 6.07
N GLU A 291 -22.47 14.84 6.49
CA GLU A 291 -22.87 13.76 5.58
C GLU A 291 -24.13 14.12 4.78
N ALA A 292 -25.14 14.70 5.45
CA ALA A 292 -26.34 15.18 4.77
C ALA A 292 -26.02 16.30 3.77
N GLU A 293 -25.17 17.26 4.16
CA GLU A 293 -24.72 18.34 3.27
C GLU A 293 -23.97 17.80 2.05
N LEU A 294 -23.04 16.85 2.25
CA LEU A 294 -22.32 16.19 1.15
C LEU A 294 -23.25 15.46 0.20
N GLN A 295 -24.23 14.73 0.71
CA GLN A 295 -25.20 14.04 -0.12
C GLN A 295 -26.00 15.04 -0.98
N THR A 296 -26.42 16.18 -0.43
CA THR A 296 -27.12 17.20 -1.22
C THR A 296 -26.24 17.84 -2.30
N LEU A 297 -24.94 18.02 -2.05
CA LEU A 297 -23.99 18.55 -3.03
C LEU A 297 -23.65 17.52 -4.10
N GLN A 298 -23.51 16.25 -3.73
CA GLN A 298 -23.30 15.14 -4.66
C GLN A 298 -24.51 14.93 -5.58
N ASP A 299 -25.74 15.01 -5.04
CA ASP A 299 -26.97 14.94 -5.84
C ASP A 299 -27.06 16.09 -6.86
N GLN A 300 -26.58 17.29 -6.49
CA GLN A 300 -26.50 18.43 -7.42
C GLN A 300 -25.47 18.21 -8.52
N VAL A 301 -24.31 17.62 -8.22
CA VAL A 301 -23.26 17.31 -9.20
C VAL A 301 -23.67 16.14 -10.12
N ALA A 302 -24.47 15.21 -9.60
CA ALA A 302 -25.01 14.07 -10.35
C ALA A 302 -26.13 14.45 -11.33
N ASP A 303 -26.68 15.66 -11.23
CA ASP A 303 -27.68 16.16 -12.17
C ASP A 303 -27.07 16.26 -13.60
N PRO A 304 -27.67 15.61 -14.62
CA PRO A 304 -27.16 15.64 -16.00
C PRO A 304 -26.99 17.05 -16.57
N ASP A 305 -27.78 18.02 -16.11
CA ASP A 305 -27.72 19.41 -16.57
C ASP A 305 -26.72 20.26 -15.77
N PHE A 306 -26.09 19.72 -14.72
CA PHE A 306 -25.17 20.45 -13.84
C PHE A 306 -23.99 21.05 -14.61
N PHE A 307 -23.30 20.24 -15.42
CA PHE A 307 -22.16 20.71 -16.23
C PHE A 307 -22.58 21.59 -17.42
N GLY A 308 -23.89 21.74 -17.67
CA GLY A 308 -24.45 22.70 -18.63
C GLY A 308 -24.70 24.11 -18.06
N GLN A 309 -24.59 24.29 -16.75
CA GLN A 309 -24.78 25.57 -16.06
C GLN A 309 -23.54 26.49 -16.18
N PRO A 310 -23.67 27.81 -15.90
CA PRO A 310 -22.53 28.73 -15.92
C PRO A 310 -21.37 28.25 -15.05
N HIS A 311 -20.14 28.38 -15.57
CA HIS A 311 -18.91 27.91 -14.91
C HIS A 311 -18.73 28.44 -13.48
N ASP A 312 -19.13 29.67 -13.20
CA ASP A 312 -19.03 30.25 -11.85
C ASP A 312 -19.88 29.48 -10.83
N ARG A 313 -21.05 28.97 -11.26
CA ARG A 313 -21.97 28.24 -10.40
C ARG A 313 -21.51 26.79 -10.20
N THR A 314 -21.01 26.14 -11.24
CA THR A 314 -20.48 24.76 -11.13
C THR A 314 -19.20 24.71 -10.31
N GLN A 315 -18.30 25.70 -10.46
CA GLN A 315 -17.10 25.80 -9.63
C GLN A 315 -17.42 26.06 -8.16
N GLN A 316 -18.42 26.88 -7.84
CA GLN A 316 -18.84 27.12 -6.46
C GLN A 316 -19.34 25.83 -5.79
N VAL A 317 -20.20 25.07 -6.46
CA VAL A 317 -20.73 23.81 -5.91
C VAL A 317 -19.63 22.75 -5.77
N LEU A 318 -18.71 22.64 -6.73
CA LEU A 318 -17.56 21.74 -6.63
C LEU A 318 -16.60 22.14 -5.50
N ALA A 319 -16.40 23.45 -5.27
CA ALA A 319 -15.59 23.94 -4.15
C ALA A 319 -16.26 23.66 -2.79
N GLN A 320 -17.57 23.85 -2.69
CA GLN A 320 -18.35 23.54 -1.49
C GLN A 320 -18.32 22.04 -1.19
N LEU A 321 -18.42 21.19 -2.22
CA LEU A 321 -18.30 19.74 -2.07
C LEU A 321 -16.92 19.36 -1.52
N ALA A 322 -15.84 19.89 -2.11
CA ALA A 322 -14.49 19.63 -1.62
C ALA A 322 -14.25 20.15 -0.18
N GLU A 323 -14.84 21.30 0.18
CA GLU A 323 -14.75 21.86 1.54
C GLU A 323 -15.54 21.01 2.55
N ALA A 324 -16.74 20.54 2.18
CA ALA A 324 -17.54 19.65 3.02
C ALA A 324 -16.88 18.27 3.21
N GLU A 325 -16.22 17.73 2.17
CA GLU A 325 -15.42 16.48 2.27
C GLU A 325 -14.28 16.63 3.27
N GLN A 326 -13.52 17.73 3.18
CA GLN A 326 -12.43 18.03 4.13
C GLN A 326 -12.94 18.26 5.55
N ALA A 327 -14.08 18.94 5.71
CA ALA A 327 -14.69 19.20 7.01
C ALA A 327 -15.19 17.90 7.67
N LEU A 328 -15.75 16.98 6.88
CA LEU A 328 -16.17 15.66 7.33
C LEU A 328 -14.97 14.83 7.79
N GLU A 329 -13.91 14.78 6.98
CA GLU A 329 -12.67 14.07 7.32
C GLU A 329 -12.06 14.59 8.63
N ALA A 330 -11.94 15.92 8.79
CA ALA A 330 -11.42 16.53 10.00
C ALA A 330 -12.30 16.27 11.24
N ALA A 331 -13.62 16.23 11.08
CA ALA A 331 -14.56 15.92 12.16
C ALA A 331 -14.45 14.45 12.59
N PHE A 332 -14.27 13.53 11.65
CA PHE A 332 -14.06 12.10 11.93
C PHE A 332 -12.74 11.86 12.66
N GLU A 333 -11.63 12.44 12.18
CA GLU A 333 -10.33 12.31 12.85
C GLU A 333 -10.39 12.84 14.31
N ARG A 334 -11.14 13.93 14.51
CA ARG A 334 -11.34 14.49 15.85
C ARG A 334 -12.19 13.58 16.73
N TRP A 335 -13.23 12.97 16.18
CA TRP A 335 -14.09 12.04 16.92
C TRP A 335 -13.33 10.78 17.32
N GLU A 336 -12.59 10.15 16.40
CA GLU A 336 -11.74 8.98 16.68
C GLU A 336 -10.69 9.28 17.76
N TYR A 337 -10.05 10.45 17.69
CA TYR A 337 -9.08 10.88 18.71
C TYR A 337 -9.70 10.96 20.10
N LEU A 338 -10.88 11.57 20.22
CA LEU A 338 -11.57 11.70 21.52
C LEU A 338 -12.14 10.37 22.00
N GLU A 339 -12.63 9.51 21.09
CA GLU A 339 -13.14 8.18 21.42
C GLU A 339 -12.01 7.25 21.89
N GLY A 340 -10.85 7.30 21.22
CA GLY A 340 -9.64 6.57 21.64
C GLY A 340 -9.14 6.98 23.02
N LEU A 341 -9.26 8.27 23.38
CA LEU A 341 -8.97 8.75 24.73
C LEU A 341 -9.99 8.24 25.77
N LYS A 342 -11.25 7.99 25.38
CA LYS A 342 -12.33 7.51 26.26
C LYS A 342 -12.23 6.01 26.51
N ASN A 343 -11.85 5.26 25.48
CA ASN A 343 -11.74 3.80 25.52
C ASN A 343 -10.36 3.33 26.05
N GLY A 344 -9.35 4.21 26.07
CA GLY A 344 -8.01 3.95 26.60
C GLY A 344 -7.80 4.32 28.08
N ALA A 345 -8.88 4.42 28.87
CA ALA A 345 -8.88 4.83 30.28
C ALA A 345 -9.13 3.68 31.26
#